data_AF-A0A923BIP7-F1
#
_entry.id   AF-A0A923BIP7-F1
#
_cell.length_a   1.000
_cell.length_b   1.000
_cell.length_c   1.000
_cell.angle_alpha   90.00
_cell.angle_beta   90.00
_cell.angle_gamma   90.00
#
_symmetry.space_group_name_H-M   'P 1'
#
loop_
_entity.id
_entity.type
_entity.pdbx_description
1 polymer ?
#
loop_
_entity_poly.entity_id
_entity_poly.type
_entity_poly.pdbx_seq_one_letter_code
_entity_poly.pdbx_strand_id
1 'polypeptide(L)'
;MPYSVAAVHAPPRRGALRLLGLLLAPLAFVALAPLAGAISIQIDYSYDTLGFFGTSQNPTPARTTLEFAARAFTPFTDTLSAIQPGGGNSWTARFIDPSTNTFNNVPNLSVPQDTLVVYAIARDLAGAALGQASPGNYLFNSSPTGDFSAAVTNRGHGDQSLDFAPWGGVIAIDVQNNSGVARNWHYDLSVEPAGNDYDFFTVVTHELAHLFGFGVSNAFSADVSNNAFTGAHAQALYGGSVPLASGQHWASGVTSPPFLPGTQPKPSLGPSLSLGERKLFSPLDYAALADIGWQVPPELLGLPADFNGDAVVDGADFLIWQRGYGGFGGTPGDANGDLFVDDLDGWLVTNYLGSQGFILEALAAAGVAIPEPAAAALALTGALVLAVGVRRRHHSIMNEVTINSCSHAKLK
;
A
#
# COMPACT_ATOMS: atom_id res chain seq x y z
N MET A 1 -42.97 -61.14 -27.21
CA MET A 1 -42.81 -62.60 -27.46
C MET A 1 -43.78 -62.98 -28.57
N PRO A 2 -43.41 -63.78 -29.59
CA PRO A 2 -42.11 -64.44 -29.88
C PRO A 2 -41.17 -63.55 -30.75
N TYR A 3 -39.82 -63.69 -30.81
CA TYR A 3 -38.95 -64.75 -31.40
C TYR A 3 -39.22 -64.99 -32.92
N SER A 4 -38.29 -65.27 -33.85
CA SER A 4 -36.81 -65.32 -33.98
C SER A 4 -36.47 -65.69 -35.47
N VAL A 5 -35.29 -65.59 -36.11
CA VAL A 5 -33.97 -64.90 -35.94
C VAL A 5 -33.21 -65.07 -37.29
N ALA A 6 -32.42 -64.09 -37.77
CA ALA A 6 -31.40 -64.32 -38.82
C ALA A 6 -30.26 -63.28 -38.80
N ALA A 7 -29.01 -63.73 -38.84
CA ALA A 7 -27.80 -62.89 -38.81
C ALA A 7 -27.05 -62.93 -40.16
N VAL A 8 -26.28 -61.87 -40.47
CA VAL A 8 -25.29 -61.86 -41.56
C VAL A 8 -23.94 -61.40 -41.01
N HIS A 9 -22.88 -62.10 -41.42
CA HIS A 9 -21.50 -61.92 -40.96
C HIS A 9 -20.89 -60.55 -41.30
N ALA A 10 -20.03 -60.06 -40.40
CA ALA A 10 -19.02 -59.03 -40.70
C ALA A 10 -17.61 -59.66 -40.70
N PRO A 11 -16.68 -59.23 -41.59
CA PRO A 11 -15.30 -59.71 -41.62
C PRO A 11 -14.41 -59.01 -40.58
N PRO A 12 -13.28 -59.62 -40.17
CA PRO A 12 -12.50 -59.15 -39.03
C PRO A 12 -11.56 -58.00 -39.38
N ARG A 13 -11.31 -57.10 -38.41
CA ARG A 13 -10.13 -56.21 -38.39
C ARG A 13 -9.35 -56.35 -37.09
N ARG A 14 -8.03 -56.22 -37.22
CA ARG A 14 -7.02 -56.64 -36.24
C ARG A 14 -6.90 -55.63 -35.10
N GLY A 15 -6.46 -56.13 -33.95
CA GLY A 15 -6.45 -55.35 -32.70
C GLY A 15 -5.29 -54.35 -32.57
N ALA A 16 -5.44 -53.48 -31.57
CA ALA A 16 -4.36 -52.80 -30.90
C ALA A 16 -4.76 -52.62 -29.43
N LEU A 17 -4.16 -53.39 -28.52
CA LEU A 17 -4.23 -53.06 -27.09
C LEU A 17 -3.48 -51.75 -26.88
N ARG A 18 -4.17 -50.70 -26.43
CA ARG A 18 -3.51 -49.53 -25.85
C ARG A 18 -3.45 -49.72 -24.34
N LEU A 19 -2.25 -49.90 -23.79
CA LEU A 19 -2.03 -49.78 -22.35
C LEU A 19 -2.38 -48.36 -21.93
N LEU A 20 -3.25 -48.22 -20.92
CA LEU A 20 -3.53 -46.94 -20.27
C LEU A 20 -2.45 -46.72 -19.21
N GLY A 21 -1.37 -46.03 -19.55
CA GLY A 21 -0.37 -45.61 -18.58
C GLY A 21 -0.89 -44.42 -17.78
N LEU A 22 -1.10 -44.59 -16.47
CA LEU A 22 -1.27 -43.45 -15.57
C LEU A 22 0.06 -42.68 -15.49
N LEU A 23 0.14 -41.55 -16.18
CA LEU A 23 1.15 -40.54 -15.92
C LEU A 23 0.70 -39.71 -14.71
N LEU A 24 1.25 -40.03 -13.54
CA LEU A 24 1.28 -39.13 -12.39
C LEU A 24 2.14 -37.91 -12.78
N ALA A 25 1.48 -36.82 -13.18
CA ALA A 25 2.16 -35.54 -13.32
C ALA A 25 2.56 -35.04 -11.92
N PRO A 26 3.81 -34.62 -11.70
CA PRO A 26 4.17 -33.96 -10.44
C PRO A 26 3.44 -32.62 -10.36
N LEU A 27 2.84 -32.30 -9.21
CA LEU A 27 2.47 -30.92 -8.91
C LEU A 27 3.76 -30.10 -8.80
N ALA A 28 4.12 -29.41 -9.88
CA ALA A 28 5.06 -28.32 -9.81
C ALA A 28 4.36 -27.16 -9.09
N PHE A 29 4.73 -26.92 -7.84
CA PHE A 29 4.51 -25.60 -7.24
C PHE A 29 5.32 -24.59 -8.05
N VAL A 30 4.65 -23.92 -8.97
CA VAL A 30 5.15 -22.65 -9.51
C VAL A 30 5.03 -21.66 -8.37
N ALA A 31 6.14 -21.45 -7.65
CA ALA A 31 6.29 -20.23 -6.89
C ALA A 31 6.28 -19.09 -7.92
N LEU A 32 5.18 -18.33 -7.98
CA LEU A 32 5.24 -17.01 -8.60
C LEU A 32 6.27 -16.22 -7.80
N ALA A 33 7.35 -15.81 -8.47
CA ALA A 33 8.13 -14.71 -7.93
C ALA A 33 7.19 -13.49 -7.88
N PRO A 34 7.16 -12.71 -6.79
CA PRO A 34 6.47 -11.43 -6.81
C PRO A 34 7.03 -10.60 -7.97
N LEU A 35 6.14 -9.95 -8.72
CA LEU A 35 6.54 -9.03 -9.76
C LEU A 35 7.25 -7.83 -9.14
N ALA A 36 8.27 -7.31 -9.83
CA ALA A 36 8.97 -6.12 -9.38
C ALA A 36 8.02 -4.91 -9.45
N GLY A 37 7.66 -4.35 -8.28
CA GLY A 37 6.81 -3.16 -8.16
C GLY A 37 5.43 -3.37 -7.53
N ALA A 38 5.23 -4.38 -6.67
CA ALA A 38 4.03 -4.49 -5.82
C ALA A 38 4.40 -4.97 -4.42
N ILE A 39 3.81 -4.37 -3.39
CA ILE A 39 4.07 -4.74 -1.99
C ILE A 39 3.37 -6.07 -1.63
N SER A 40 4.10 -6.98 -0.98
CA SER A 40 3.55 -8.17 -0.35
C SER A 40 3.26 -7.94 1.14
N ILE A 41 2.09 -8.36 1.60
CA ILE A 41 1.69 -8.25 3.01
C ILE A 41 1.55 -9.67 3.57
N GLN A 42 2.58 -10.11 4.28
CA GLN A 42 2.62 -11.42 4.90
C GLN A 42 1.96 -11.35 6.29
N ILE A 43 0.70 -11.77 6.38
CA ILE A 43 -0.02 -11.84 7.65
C ILE A 43 0.36 -13.13 8.39
N ASP A 44 0.94 -12.98 9.58
CA ASP A 44 1.32 -14.06 10.48
C ASP A 44 0.30 -14.21 11.60
N TYR A 45 -0.37 -15.36 11.64
CA TYR A 45 -1.43 -15.69 12.60
C TYR A 45 -0.92 -16.47 13.83
N SER A 46 0.40 -16.59 14.05
CA SER A 46 0.95 -17.37 15.17
C SER A 46 0.58 -16.84 16.56
N TYR A 47 0.07 -15.61 16.64
CA TYR A 47 -0.39 -14.95 17.85
C TYR A 47 -1.93 -14.97 18.03
N ASP A 48 -2.67 -15.60 17.10
CA ASP A 48 -4.11 -15.88 17.27
C ASP A 48 -4.33 -17.06 18.23
N THR A 49 -4.14 -16.82 19.53
CA THR A 49 -4.34 -17.83 20.57
C THR A 49 -5.81 -18.21 20.79
N LEU A 50 -6.76 -17.45 20.21
CA LEU A 50 -8.19 -17.73 20.31
C LEU A 50 -8.72 -18.55 19.12
N GLY A 51 -7.96 -18.67 18.04
CA GLY A 51 -8.41 -19.30 16.80
C GLY A 51 -9.49 -18.50 16.07
N PHE A 52 -9.56 -17.19 16.32
CA PHE A 52 -10.55 -16.28 15.73
C PHE A 52 -10.40 -16.15 14.22
N PHE A 53 -9.17 -16.22 13.71
CA PHE A 53 -8.85 -16.21 12.29
C PHE A 53 -8.85 -17.63 11.71
N GLY A 54 -8.60 -18.65 12.53
CA GLY A 54 -8.56 -20.05 12.09
C GLY A 54 -7.23 -20.40 11.39
N THR A 55 -7.25 -21.38 10.48
CA THR A 55 -6.01 -21.88 9.84
C THR A 55 -6.01 -21.63 8.34
N SER A 56 -4.85 -21.79 7.68
CA SER A 56 -4.75 -21.74 6.21
C SER A 56 -5.59 -22.81 5.49
N GLN A 57 -5.92 -23.93 6.17
CA GLN A 57 -6.72 -25.02 5.60
C GLN A 57 -8.21 -24.85 5.88
N ASN A 58 -8.55 -24.21 7.01
CA ASN A 58 -9.91 -23.89 7.42
C ASN A 58 -9.94 -22.41 7.89
N PRO A 59 -9.90 -21.44 6.96
CA PRO A 59 -9.94 -20.03 7.31
C PRO A 59 -11.34 -19.65 7.78
N THR A 60 -11.41 -18.75 8.76
CA THR A 60 -12.68 -18.10 9.15
C THR A 60 -12.99 -16.91 8.22
N PRO A 61 -14.24 -16.39 8.23
CA PRO A 61 -14.56 -15.14 7.57
C PRO A 61 -13.68 -13.96 8.00
N ALA A 62 -13.26 -13.90 9.27
CA ALA A 62 -12.36 -12.86 9.77
C ALA A 62 -10.99 -12.90 9.08
N ARG A 63 -10.46 -14.10 8.84
CA ARG A 63 -9.20 -14.28 8.10
C ARG A 63 -9.33 -13.85 6.66
N THR A 64 -10.33 -14.37 5.94
CA THR A 64 -10.50 -14.04 4.52
C THR A 64 -10.79 -12.56 4.30
N THR A 65 -11.52 -11.91 5.23
CA THR A 65 -11.80 -10.46 5.16
C THR A 65 -10.55 -9.62 5.46
N LEU A 66 -9.69 -10.05 6.39
CA LEU A 66 -8.40 -9.38 6.65
C LEU A 66 -7.42 -9.54 5.47
N GLU A 67 -7.32 -10.75 4.91
CA GLU A 67 -6.50 -11.02 3.73
C GLU A 67 -7.00 -10.24 2.49
N PHE A 68 -8.32 -10.08 2.34
CA PHE A 68 -8.93 -9.24 1.30
C PHE A 68 -8.65 -7.75 1.52
N ALA A 69 -8.82 -7.23 2.74
CA ALA A 69 -8.56 -5.83 3.08
C ALA A 69 -7.09 -5.41 2.89
N ALA A 70 -6.14 -6.33 3.11
CA ALA A 70 -4.73 -6.08 2.85
C ALA A 70 -4.44 -5.71 1.37
N ARG A 71 -5.26 -6.18 0.43
CA ARG A 71 -5.13 -5.85 -1.01
C ARG A 71 -5.39 -4.38 -1.35
N ALA A 72 -5.86 -3.56 -0.40
CA ALA A 72 -5.92 -2.12 -0.58
C ALA A 72 -4.52 -1.48 -0.66
N PHE A 73 -3.47 -2.13 -0.13
CA PHE A 73 -2.11 -1.59 -0.01
C PHE A 73 -1.04 -2.35 -0.81
N THR A 74 -1.38 -3.51 -1.39
CA THR A 74 -0.52 -4.24 -2.34
C THR A 74 -0.21 -3.51 -3.67
N PRO A 75 -1.05 -2.59 -4.18
CA PRO A 75 -0.77 -1.82 -5.41
C PRO A 75 0.44 -0.89 -5.37
N PHE A 76 0.99 -0.61 -4.18
CA PHE A 76 2.05 0.38 -4.04
C PHE A 76 3.36 -0.10 -4.69
N THR A 77 4.01 0.80 -5.41
CA THR A 77 5.11 0.47 -6.33
C THR A 77 6.51 0.61 -5.74
N ASP A 78 6.58 0.83 -4.43
CA ASP A 78 7.79 0.93 -3.62
C ASP A 78 8.76 -0.25 -3.77
N THR A 79 10.06 0.01 -3.58
CA THR A 79 11.12 -1.02 -3.56
C THR A 79 11.76 -1.12 -2.18
N LEU A 80 11.23 -2.01 -1.33
CA LEU A 80 11.56 -2.10 0.08
C LEU A 80 12.76 -3.05 0.32
N SER A 81 13.92 -2.53 0.70
CA SER A 81 15.15 -3.32 0.92
C SER A 81 14.96 -4.48 1.90
N ALA A 82 15.32 -5.71 1.50
CA ALA A 82 15.19 -6.90 2.34
C ALA A 82 16.02 -6.81 3.65
N ILE A 83 15.47 -7.32 4.74
CA ILE A 83 16.16 -7.42 6.04
C ILE A 83 16.69 -8.85 6.20
N GLN A 84 18.01 -9.03 6.10
CA GLN A 84 18.65 -10.35 6.14
C GLN A 84 19.72 -10.42 7.25
N PRO A 85 19.39 -10.97 8.44
CA PRO A 85 20.33 -11.14 9.54
C PRO A 85 21.44 -12.15 9.23
N GLY A 86 22.61 -11.96 9.83
CA GLY A 86 23.79 -12.79 9.56
C GLY A 86 25.07 -11.96 9.41
N GLY A 87 26.24 -12.61 9.34
CA GLY A 87 27.52 -11.92 9.11
C GLY A 87 27.92 -10.88 10.17
N GLY A 88 27.30 -10.90 11.36
CA GLY A 88 27.46 -9.89 12.42
C GLY A 88 26.25 -8.97 12.59
N ASN A 89 25.38 -8.88 11.58
CA ASN A 89 24.11 -8.16 11.65
C ASN A 89 23.10 -8.96 12.49
N SER A 90 22.62 -8.35 13.58
CA SER A 90 21.67 -8.97 14.50
C SER A 90 20.71 -7.93 15.06
N TRP A 91 19.42 -8.26 15.07
CA TRP A 91 18.34 -7.37 15.51
C TRP A 91 17.20 -8.15 16.15
N THR A 92 16.26 -7.43 16.73
CA THR A 92 15.02 -7.96 17.28
C THR A 92 13.88 -7.11 16.75
N ALA A 93 12.97 -7.73 15.97
CA ALA A 93 11.70 -7.12 15.60
C ALA A 93 10.77 -7.12 16.82
N ARG A 94 10.04 -6.03 17.06
CA ARG A 94 9.25 -5.85 18.29
C ARG A 94 7.91 -5.23 17.99
N PHE A 95 6.84 -5.74 18.59
CA PHE A 95 5.52 -5.15 18.49
C PHE A 95 4.79 -5.25 19.82
N ILE A 96 3.88 -4.32 20.07
CA ILE A 96 3.15 -4.26 21.34
C ILE A 96 2.01 -5.26 21.31
N ASP A 97 1.85 -5.96 22.41
CA ASP A 97 0.71 -6.77 22.75
C ASP A 97 -0.35 -5.91 23.47
N PRO A 98 -1.43 -5.44 22.81
CA PRO A 98 -2.38 -4.53 23.47
C PRO A 98 -3.17 -5.14 24.65
N SER A 99 -3.15 -6.47 24.88
CA SER A 99 -3.78 -7.05 26.07
C SER A 99 -2.92 -6.93 27.34
N THR A 100 -1.60 -6.85 27.18
CA THR A 100 -0.63 -6.78 28.29
C THR A 100 0.14 -5.45 28.32
N ASN A 101 0.08 -4.67 27.23
CA ASN A 101 0.92 -3.52 26.94
C ASN A 101 2.43 -3.85 27.05
N THR A 102 2.82 -5.07 26.66
CA THR A 102 4.22 -5.53 26.64
C THR A 102 4.70 -5.80 25.22
N PHE A 103 6.02 -5.81 25.00
CA PHE A 103 6.57 -6.13 23.69
C PHE A 103 6.70 -7.65 23.48
N ASN A 104 6.06 -8.16 22.43
CA ASN A 104 6.51 -9.38 21.77
C ASN A 104 7.82 -9.08 21.04
N ASN A 105 8.71 -10.07 21.00
CA ASN A 105 10.06 -9.93 20.44
C ASN A 105 10.33 -11.12 19.52
N VAL A 106 10.71 -10.84 18.27
CA VAL A 106 11.07 -11.84 17.25
C VAL A 106 12.55 -11.63 16.89
N PRO A 107 13.48 -12.40 17.51
CA PRO A 107 14.91 -12.25 17.28
C PRO A 107 15.29 -12.64 15.86
N ASN A 108 16.07 -11.79 15.19
CA ASN A 108 16.58 -12.02 13.83
C ASN A 108 15.49 -12.44 12.83
N LEU A 109 14.35 -11.74 12.85
CA LEU A 109 13.36 -11.82 11.78
C LEU A 109 14.06 -11.54 10.43
N SER A 110 13.91 -12.46 9.49
CA SER A 110 14.22 -12.19 8.09
C SER A 110 12.96 -11.63 7.44
N VAL A 111 13.08 -10.52 6.72
CA VAL A 111 11.98 -9.95 5.94
C VAL A 111 12.43 -9.91 4.48
N PRO A 112 11.70 -10.55 3.55
CA PRO A 112 12.00 -10.47 2.12
C PRO A 112 11.96 -9.04 1.59
N GLN A 113 12.44 -8.84 0.36
CA GLN A 113 12.26 -7.57 -0.35
C GLN A 113 10.76 -7.30 -0.55
N ASP A 114 10.37 -6.03 -0.64
CA ASP A 114 9.01 -5.60 -1.00
C ASP A 114 7.91 -6.23 -0.12
N THR A 115 8.25 -6.57 1.13
CA THR A 115 7.38 -7.35 2.03
C THR A 115 7.28 -6.70 3.41
N LEU A 116 6.05 -6.56 3.91
CA LEU A 116 5.73 -6.23 5.30
C LEU A 116 5.22 -7.49 6.02
N VAL A 117 5.72 -7.76 7.23
CA VAL A 117 5.23 -8.86 8.10
C VAL A 117 4.26 -8.32 9.14
N VAL A 118 3.00 -8.75 9.08
CA VAL A 118 1.92 -8.25 9.95
C VAL A 118 1.48 -9.35 10.91
N TYR A 119 1.78 -9.22 12.19
CA TYR A 119 1.29 -10.16 13.21
C TYR A 119 -0.18 -9.88 13.54
N ALA A 120 -1.06 -10.82 13.23
CA ALA A 120 -2.49 -10.74 13.51
C ALA A 120 -2.82 -11.34 14.88
N ILE A 121 -3.63 -10.61 15.67
CA ILE A 121 -4.03 -10.99 17.02
C ILE A 121 -5.52 -10.75 17.22
N ALA A 122 -6.20 -11.65 17.94
CA ALA A 122 -7.59 -11.50 18.33
C ALA A 122 -7.72 -11.55 19.86
N ARG A 123 -8.44 -10.58 20.46
CA ARG A 123 -8.52 -10.39 21.92
C ARG A 123 -9.60 -9.40 22.33
N ASP A 124 -9.87 -9.31 23.62
CA ASP A 124 -10.60 -8.19 24.23
C ASP A 124 -9.69 -6.95 24.26
N LEU A 125 -10.14 -5.81 23.71
CA LEU A 125 -9.43 -4.54 23.69
C LEU A 125 -10.08 -3.54 24.65
N ALA A 126 -9.26 -2.82 25.41
CA ALA A 126 -9.76 -1.89 26.42
C ALA A 126 -10.49 -0.68 25.80
N GLY A 127 -11.63 -0.32 26.39
CA GLY A 127 -12.37 0.88 26.02
C GLY A 127 -13.37 0.65 24.88
N ALA A 128 -13.30 1.48 23.84
CA ALA A 128 -14.23 1.46 22.70
C ALA A 128 -13.56 1.09 21.37
N ALA A 129 -12.32 0.58 21.41
CA ALA A 129 -11.57 0.18 20.23
C ALA A 129 -12.33 -0.93 19.46
N LEU A 130 -12.26 -0.88 18.12
CA LEU A 130 -12.75 -1.94 17.24
C LEU A 130 -11.58 -2.81 16.74
N GLY A 131 -10.45 -2.17 16.46
CA GLY A 131 -9.15 -2.79 16.34
C GLY A 131 -8.08 -1.86 16.92
N GLN A 132 -6.83 -2.27 16.77
CA GLN A 132 -5.65 -1.45 16.96
C GLN A 132 -4.49 -2.04 16.16
N ALA A 133 -3.88 -1.26 15.27
CA ALA A 133 -2.62 -1.60 14.63
C ALA A 133 -1.51 -0.60 14.94
N SER A 134 -0.28 -1.03 14.73
CA SER A 134 0.89 -0.15 14.79
C SER A 134 2.06 -0.69 13.97
N PRO A 135 2.91 0.19 13.43
CA PRO A 135 4.21 -0.18 12.89
C PRO A 135 5.09 -0.87 13.94
N GLY A 136 5.90 -1.79 13.46
CA GLY A 136 6.87 -2.51 14.27
C GLY A 136 8.02 -1.64 14.78
N ASN A 137 8.38 -1.85 16.04
CA ASN A 137 9.62 -1.34 16.64
C ASN A 137 10.79 -2.29 16.36
N TYR A 138 12.01 -1.84 16.65
CA TYR A 138 13.23 -2.66 16.51
C TYR A 138 14.22 -2.41 17.66
N LEU A 139 15.15 -3.35 17.85
CA LEU A 139 16.38 -3.18 18.61
C LEU A 139 17.54 -3.81 17.84
N PHE A 140 18.69 -3.14 17.78
CA PHE A 140 19.93 -3.76 17.31
C PHE A 140 20.61 -4.50 18.47
N ASN A 141 20.95 -5.77 18.24
CA ASN A 141 21.58 -6.63 19.25
C ASN A 141 23.12 -6.62 19.15
N SER A 142 23.66 -5.96 18.13
CA SER A 142 25.08 -5.78 17.82
C SER A 142 25.31 -4.38 17.23
N SER A 143 26.52 -4.09 16.75
CA SER A 143 26.77 -2.98 15.83
C SER A 143 26.66 -3.50 14.39
N PRO A 144 25.50 -3.37 13.71
CA PRO A 144 25.35 -3.85 12.34
C PRO A 144 26.12 -3.00 11.32
N THR A 145 26.14 -3.44 10.06
CA THR A 145 26.53 -2.62 8.92
C THR A 145 25.52 -1.50 8.66
N GLY A 146 25.97 -0.42 8.00
CA GLY A 146 25.12 0.72 7.64
C GLY A 146 23.89 0.29 6.84
N ASP A 147 24.10 -0.46 5.75
CA ASP A 147 23.02 -0.93 4.86
C ASP A 147 21.97 -1.76 5.61
N PHE A 148 22.40 -2.64 6.54
CA PHE A 148 21.47 -3.42 7.35
C PHE A 148 20.69 -2.55 8.34
N SER A 149 21.34 -1.55 8.95
CA SER A 149 20.64 -0.59 9.81
C SER A 149 19.60 0.22 9.01
N ALA A 150 19.91 0.65 7.80
CA ALA A 150 18.98 1.36 6.92
C ALA A 150 17.79 0.48 6.49
N ALA A 151 18.02 -0.79 6.20
CA ALA A 151 16.97 -1.77 5.89
C ALA A 151 16.03 -2.01 7.08
N VAL A 152 16.56 -2.16 8.30
CA VAL A 152 15.76 -2.33 9.53
C VAL A 152 15.00 -1.07 9.92
N THR A 153 15.64 0.10 9.79
CA THR A 153 15.07 1.38 10.24
C THR A 153 14.01 1.92 9.30
N ASN A 154 14.25 1.92 7.99
CA ASN A 154 13.32 2.52 7.01
C ASN A 154 13.36 1.84 5.63
N ARG A 155 13.62 0.51 5.57
CA ARG A 155 13.69 -0.27 4.30
C ARG A 155 14.61 0.29 3.21
N GLY A 156 15.57 1.16 3.56
CA GLY A 156 16.45 1.84 2.61
C GLY A 156 15.96 3.21 2.08
N HIS A 157 14.77 3.67 2.47
CA HIS A 157 14.14 4.91 1.98
C HIS A 157 14.70 6.21 2.58
N GLY A 158 15.73 6.13 3.43
CA GLY A 158 16.39 7.31 3.99
C GLY A 158 15.57 7.97 5.11
N ASP A 159 15.19 9.23 4.93
CA ASP A 159 14.62 10.07 5.99
C ASP A 159 13.15 9.74 6.29
N GLN A 160 12.90 9.19 7.49
CA GLN A 160 11.57 8.81 7.98
C GLN A 160 10.56 9.96 8.09
N SER A 161 11.00 11.22 7.99
CA SER A 161 10.12 12.40 7.95
C SER A 161 9.68 12.79 6.53
N LEU A 162 10.21 12.13 5.50
CA LEU A 162 9.86 12.34 4.09
C LEU A 162 9.31 11.06 3.42
N ASP A 163 9.76 9.89 3.89
CA ASP A 163 9.38 8.61 3.32
C ASP A 163 9.30 7.55 4.44
N PHE A 164 8.16 6.88 4.59
CA PHE A 164 7.89 5.93 5.66
C PHE A 164 7.74 4.49 5.15
N ALA A 165 8.69 3.63 5.53
CA ALA A 165 8.65 2.21 5.21
C ALA A 165 9.06 1.35 6.43
N PRO A 166 8.12 0.65 7.10
CA PRO A 166 8.40 -0.21 8.24
C PRO A 166 8.82 -1.62 7.78
N TRP A 167 9.33 -2.44 8.70
CA TRP A 167 9.54 -3.88 8.44
C TRP A 167 8.23 -4.68 8.39
N GLY A 168 7.14 -4.09 8.88
CA GLY A 168 5.92 -4.78 9.28
C GLY A 168 5.40 -4.21 10.60
N GLY A 169 4.58 -4.98 11.32
CA GLY A 169 3.97 -4.53 12.56
C GLY A 169 2.97 -5.53 13.14
N VAL A 170 1.95 -5.00 13.80
CA VAL A 170 0.88 -5.79 14.44
C VAL A 170 -0.48 -5.20 14.09
N ILE A 171 -1.48 -6.08 13.94
CA ILE A 171 -2.90 -5.73 13.97
C ILE A 171 -3.60 -6.59 15.02
N ALA A 172 -4.26 -5.95 15.97
CA ALA A 172 -5.07 -6.58 17.00
C ALA A 172 -6.54 -6.24 16.76
N ILE A 173 -7.40 -7.24 16.70
CA ILE A 173 -8.84 -7.05 16.50
C ILE A 173 -9.60 -7.43 17.76
N ASP A 174 -10.61 -6.62 18.06
CA ASP A 174 -11.45 -6.87 19.20
C ASP A 174 -12.42 -8.06 18.98
N VAL A 175 -12.57 -8.92 19.97
CA VAL A 175 -13.50 -10.06 19.98
C VAL A 175 -14.68 -9.93 20.95
N GLN A 176 -14.76 -8.90 21.80
CA GLN A 176 -15.81 -8.71 22.82
C GLN A 176 -16.32 -7.27 22.92
N ASN A 177 -17.63 -7.09 23.04
CA ASN A 177 -18.18 -5.79 23.42
C ASN A 177 -17.99 -5.51 24.92
N ASN A 178 -18.27 -4.28 25.35
CA ASN A 178 -18.11 -3.80 26.74
C ASN A 178 -18.90 -4.60 27.81
N SER A 179 -19.76 -5.55 27.41
CA SER A 179 -20.48 -6.46 28.30
C SER A 179 -19.82 -7.86 28.40
N GLY A 180 -18.65 -8.07 27.80
CA GLY A 180 -17.96 -9.37 27.74
C GLY A 180 -18.61 -10.39 26.81
N VAL A 181 -19.42 -9.93 25.85
CA VAL A 181 -20.11 -10.79 24.85
C VAL A 181 -19.38 -10.68 23.52
N ALA A 182 -19.27 -11.80 22.80
CA ALA A 182 -18.66 -11.85 21.48
C ALA A 182 -19.11 -10.71 20.56
N ARG A 183 -18.17 -10.05 19.89
CA ARG A 183 -18.45 -8.87 19.07
C ARG A 183 -19.23 -9.23 17.80
N ASN A 184 -20.26 -8.44 17.53
CA ASN A 184 -21.07 -8.51 16.32
C ASN A 184 -20.31 -7.94 15.12
N TRP A 185 -19.63 -8.84 14.40
CA TRP A 185 -18.86 -8.54 13.20
C TRP A 185 -19.59 -8.98 11.94
N HIS A 186 -19.72 -8.05 10.99
CA HIS A 186 -20.15 -8.32 9.63
C HIS A 186 -18.95 -8.58 8.72
N TYR A 187 -18.97 -9.71 8.01
CA TYR A 187 -17.88 -10.16 7.14
C TYR A 187 -18.29 -10.29 5.66
N ASP A 188 -19.58 -10.23 5.35
CA ASP A 188 -20.06 -10.43 3.99
C ASP A 188 -19.83 -9.16 3.17
N LEU A 189 -18.85 -9.22 2.28
CA LEU A 189 -18.49 -8.12 1.39
C LEU A 189 -19.58 -7.82 0.36
N SER A 190 -20.44 -8.79 0.02
CA SER A 190 -21.44 -8.65 -1.05
C SER A 190 -22.71 -7.88 -0.63
N VAL A 191 -22.91 -7.66 0.67
CA VAL A 191 -24.05 -6.93 1.23
C VAL A 191 -23.60 -5.94 2.31
N GLU A 192 -24.37 -4.88 2.51
CA GLU A 192 -24.12 -3.92 3.58
C GLU A 192 -24.39 -4.53 4.97
N PRO A 193 -23.62 -4.12 6.00
CA PRO A 193 -23.81 -4.56 7.38
C PRO A 193 -25.21 -4.21 7.92
N ALA A 194 -25.75 -5.08 8.77
CA ALA A 194 -26.98 -4.78 9.50
C ALA A 194 -26.73 -3.69 10.57
N GLY A 195 -27.78 -2.92 10.91
CA GLY A 195 -27.70 -1.80 11.87
C GLY A 195 -27.33 -2.12 13.32
N ASN A 196 -26.96 -3.37 13.60
CA ASN A 196 -26.49 -3.88 14.90
C ASN A 196 -25.09 -4.51 14.84
N ASP A 197 -24.44 -4.50 13.67
CA ASP A 197 -23.13 -5.10 13.43
C ASP A 197 -22.11 -4.03 13.01
N TYR A 198 -20.84 -4.23 13.35
CA TYR A 198 -19.73 -3.44 12.79
C TYR A 198 -19.19 -4.13 11.53
N ASP A 199 -18.91 -3.37 10.48
CA ASP A 199 -18.25 -3.91 9.28
C ASP A 199 -16.78 -4.22 9.57
N PHE A 200 -16.41 -5.50 9.47
CA PHE A 200 -15.06 -5.97 9.80
C PHE A 200 -14.04 -5.41 8.80
N PHE A 201 -14.37 -5.43 7.49
CA PHE A 201 -13.52 -4.90 6.42
C PHE A 201 -13.10 -3.45 6.70
N THR A 202 -14.06 -2.58 7.04
CA THR A 202 -13.81 -1.17 7.32
C THR A 202 -12.78 -1.01 8.44
N VAL A 203 -12.94 -1.75 9.54
CA VAL A 203 -12.02 -1.69 10.68
C VAL A 203 -10.64 -2.20 10.31
N VAL A 204 -10.51 -3.39 9.71
CA VAL A 204 -9.17 -3.91 9.38
C VAL A 204 -8.44 -3.05 8.37
N THR A 205 -9.14 -2.43 7.42
CA THR A 205 -8.54 -1.52 6.44
C THR A 205 -8.08 -0.21 7.10
N HIS A 206 -8.90 0.34 8.02
CA HIS A 206 -8.52 1.50 8.84
C HIS A 206 -7.24 1.23 9.64
N GLU A 207 -7.20 0.11 10.37
CA GLU A 207 -6.05 -0.26 11.18
C GLU A 207 -4.80 -0.54 10.32
N LEU A 208 -4.94 -1.23 9.18
CA LEU A 208 -3.80 -1.44 8.29
C LEU A 208 -3.19 -0.11 7.81
N ALA A 209 -3.97 0.94 7.57
CA ALA A 209 -3.41 2.25 7.23
C ALA A 209 -2.57 2.90 8.35
N HIS A 210 -2.91 2.65 9.62
CA HIS A 210 -2.04 3.01 10.75
C HIS A 210 -0.73 2.23 10.73
N LEU A 211 -0.75 0.94 10.35
CA LEU A 211 0.48 0.16 10.13
C LEU A 211 1.32 0.69 8.95
N PHE A 212 0.66 1.21 7.91
CA PHE A 212 1.28 1.95 6.80
C PHE A 212 1.61 3.42 7.16
N GLY A 213 1.46 3.84 8.43
CA GLY A 213 2.04 5.07 8.96
C GLY A 213 1.09 6.26 9.10
N PHE A 214 -0.13 6.18 8.58
CA PHE A 214 -1.13 7.24 8.75
C PHE A 214 -1.38 7.53 10.24
N GLY A 215 -1.39 8.80 10.65
CA GLY A 215 -1.64 9.19 12.04
C GLY A 215 -0.55 8.82 13.06
N VAL A 216 0.52 8.12 12.65
CA VAL A 216 1.54 7.57 13.58
C VAL A 216 2.99 7.73 13.13
N SER A 217 3.27 7.98 11.84
CA SER A 217 4.63 8.11 11.33
C SER A 217 5.21 9.52 11.52
N ASN A 218 6.54 9.61 11.43
CA ASN A 218 7.23 10.90 11.41
C ASN A 218 6.90 11.70 10.14
N ALA A 219 6.77 11.03 8.98
CA ALA A 219 6.34 11.64 7.72
C ALA A 219 4.93 12.23 7.83
N PHE A 220 3.97 11.48 8.40
CA PHE A 220 2.63 12.01 8.68
C PHE A 220 2.70 13.26 9.57
N SER A 221 3.48 13.17 10.65
CA SER A 221 3.62 14.25 11.63
C SER A 221 4.33 15.50 11.09
N ALA A 222 5.19 15.35 10.07
CA ALA A 222 5.86 16.47 9.39
C ALA A 222 4.86 17.36 8.65
N ASP A 223 3.79 16.75 8.12
CA ASP A 223 2.67 17.42 7.44
C ASP A 223 1.46 17.69 8.36
N VAL A 224 1.64 17.76 9.69
CA VAL A 224 0.59 18.22 10.60
C VAL A 224 0.84 19.66 11.06
N SER A 225 -0.08 20.56 10.71
CA SER A 225 -0.06 21.97 11.14
C SER A 225 -1.45 22.44 11.58
N ASN A 226 -1.53 23.11 12.73
CA ASN A 226 -2.79 23.64 13.29
C ASN A 226 -3.94 22.61 13.39
N ASN A 227 -3.63 21.34 13.70
CA ASN A 227 -4.59 20.23 13.73
C ASN A 227 -5.30 20.00 12.37
N ALA A 228 -4.57 20.22 11.28
CA ALA A 228 -4.91 19.79 9.93
C ALA A 228 -3.69 19.14 9.27
N PHE A 229 -3.94 18.26 8.30
CA PHE A 229 -2.92 17.64 7.47
C PHE A 229 -2.63 18.51 6.23
N THR A 230 -1.36 18.67 5.88
CA THR A 230 -0.86 19.57 4.84
C THR A 230 -0.10 18.86 3.71
N GLY A 231 -0.19 17.53 3.63
CA GLY A 231 0.32 16.77 2.50
C GLY A 231 -0.22 17.28 1.16
N ALA A 232 0.64 17.31 0.14
CA ALA A 232 0.35 17.95 -1.14
C ALA A 232 -0.78 17.25 -1.92
N HIS A 233 -0.80 15.92 -1.95
CA HIS A 233 -1.82 15.11 -2.62
C HIS A 233 -3.17 15.23 -1.90
N ALA A 234 -3.19 15.12 -0.57
CA ALA A 234 -4.41 15.25 0.22
C ALA A 234 -5.00 16.66 0.11
N GLN A 235 -4.17 17.71 0.11
CA GLN A 235 -4.62 19.09 -0.13
C GLN A 235 -5.14 19.30 -1.55
N ALA A 236 -4.51 18.69 -2.56
CA ALA A 236 -4.94 18.76 -3.95
C ALA A 236 -6.34 18.15 -4.15
N LEU A 237 -6.61 16.99 -3.55
CA LEU A 237 -7.95 16.40 -3.56
C LEU A 237 -8.97 17.23 -2.76
N TYR A 238 -8.67 17.52 -1.48
CA TYR A 238 -9.62 18.15 -0.56
C TYR A 238 -9.89 19.64 -0.85
N GLY A 239 -9.00 20.32 -1.59
CA GLY A 239 -9.08 21.75 -1.89
C GLY A 239 -8.48 22.65 -0.80
N GLY A 240 -7.65 22.10 0.09
CA GLY A 240 -7.00 22.78 1.21
C GLY A 240 -6.55 21.81 2.30
N SER A 241 -5.99 22.31 3.40
CA SER A 241 -5.52 21.49 4.52
C SER A 241 -6.65 20.68 5.15
N VAL A 242 -6.45 19.37 5.32
CA VAL A 242 -7.51 18.43 5.72
C VAL A 242 -7.67 18.44 7.25
N PRO A 243 -8.85 18.80 7.81
CA PRO A 243 -9.02 18.87 9.27
C PRO A 243 -8.82 17.50 9.95
N LEU A 244 -8.09 17.48 11.07
CA LEU A 244 -7.85 16.27 11.85
C LEU A 244 -8.70 16.22 13.12
N ALA A 245 -9.05 15.02 13.56
CA ALA A 245 -9.44 14.71 14.93
C ALA A 245 -8.19 14.26 15.70
N SER A 246 -7.93 14.89 16.84
CA SER A 246 -6.81 14.58 17.75
C SER A 246 -5.42 14.55 17.10
N GLY A 247 -5.24 15.16 15.93
CA GLY A 247 -4.01 15.09 15.14
C GLY A 247 -3.67 13.73 14.52
N GLN A 248 -4.58 12.74 14.53
CA GLN A 248 -4.29 11.36 14.08
C GLN A 248 -5.31 10.74 13.13
N HIS A 249 -6.52 11.29 13.04
CA HIS A 249 -7.60 10.82 12.17
C HIS A 249 -8.19 11.99 11.38
N TRP A 250 -8.88 11.73 10.28
CA TRP A 250 -9.72 12.75 9.64
C TRP A 250 -10.83 13.22 10.58
N ALA A 251 -11.11 14.52 10.66
CA ALA A 251 -12.23 15.00 11.46
C ALA A 251 -13.56 14.42 10.94
N SER A 252 -14.54 14.17 11.81
CA SER A 252 -15.78 13.43 11.45
C SER A 252 -16.67 14.06 10.36
N GLY A 253 -16.39 15.32 9.97
CA GLY A 253 -17.04 16.01 8.85
C GLY A 253 -16.22 16.06 7.55
N VAL A 254 -15.05 15.42 7.51
CA VAL A 254 -14.24 15.26 6.29
C VAL A 254 -14.92 14.24 5.37
N THR A 255 -14.84 14.52 4.07
CA THR A 255 -15.35 13.69 2.98
C THR A 255 -14.23 13.48 1.98
N SER A 256 -14.17 12.33 1.31
CA SER A 256 -13.25 12.13 0.20
C SER A 256 -13.87 12.63 -1.10
N PRO A 257 -13.26 13.58 -1.83
CA PRO A 257 -13.45 13.76 -3.26
C PRO A 257 -12.69 12.68 -4.07
N PRO A 258 -12.81 12.61 -5.41
CA PRO A 258 -13.66 13.41 -6.30
C PRO A 258 -15.09 12.85 -6.39
N PHE A 259 -16.03 13.48 -5.69
CA PHE A 259 -17.46 13.12 -5.67
C PHE A 259 -18.30 14.40 -5.79
N LEU A 260 -19.44 14.32 -6.48
CA LEU A 260 -20.37 15.44 -6.57
C LEU A 260 -20.92 15.84 -5.19
N PRO A 261 -21.26 17.13 -4.97
CA PRO A 261 -21.94 17.57 -3.76
C PRO A 261 -23.25 16.79 -3.53
N GLY A 262 -23.33 16.07 -2.41
CA GLY A 262 -24.50 15.26 -2.02
C GLY A 262 -24.30 13.74 -2.09
N THR A 263 -23.26 13.24 -2.75
CA THR A 263 -22.88 11.80 -2.76
C THR A 263 -21.60 11.52 -1.96
N GLN A 264 -21.08 12.53 -1.26
CA GLN A 264 -19.76 12.56 -0.63
C GLN A 264 -19.53 11.41 0.38
N PRO A 265 -18.66 10.42 0.07
CA PRO A 265 -18.34 9.36 1.01
C PRO A 265 -17.47 9.89 2.15
N LYS A 266 -17.68 9.34 3.34
CA LYS A 266 -16.75 9.54 4.46
C LYS A 266 -15.52 8.66 4.23
N PRO A 267 -14.30 9.20 4.36
CA PRO A 267 -13.09 8.40 4.30
C PRO A 267 -13.05 7.37 5.43
N SER A 268 -12.30 6.27 5.23
CA SER A 268 -12.18 5.22 6.24
C SER A 268 -11.42 5.72 7.47
N LEU A 269 -10.44 6.62 7.29
CA LEU A 269 -9.52 7.07 8.34
C LEU A 269 -10.06 8.17 9.27
N GLY A 270 -11.39 8.30 9.38
CA GLY A 270 -12.05 9.07 10.44
C GLY A 270 -12.17 8.27 11.75
N PRO A 271 -12.29 8.92 12.93
CA PRO A 271 -12.11 8.31 14.26
C PRO A 271 -13.28 7.43 14.74
N SER A 272 -14.26 7.12 13.88
CA SER A 272 -15.51 6.50 14.30
C SER A 272 -16.19 5.76 13.16
N LEU A 273 -16.68 4.54 13.45
CA LEU A 273 -17.56 3.75 12.60
C LEU A 273 -18.92 3.56 13.29
N SER A 274 -20.00 3.74 12.55
CA SER A 274 -21.36 3.48 13.05
C SER A 274 -21.72 1.99 12.88
N LEU A 275 -22.64 1.47 13.69
CA LEU A 275 -23.26 0.17 13.41
C LEU A 275 -24.05 0.24 12.10
N GLY A 276 -23.95 -0.77 11.25
CA GLY A 276 -24.57 -0.77 9.91
C GLY A 276 -23.96 0.23 8.93
N GLU A 277 -22.72 0.69 9.15
CA GLU A 277 -21.97 1.53 8.20
C GLU A 277 -20.75 0.74 7.70
N ARG A 278 -20.58 0.66 6.38
CA ARG A 278 -19.32 0.32 5.72
C ARG A 278 -18.64 1.60 5.24
N LYS A 279 -17.32 1.66 5.30
CA LYS A 279 -16.51 2.69 4.63
C LYS A 279 -15.38 2.04 3.85
N LEU A 280 -15.25 2.46 2.61
CA LEU A 280 -14.15 2.03 1.75
C LEU A 280 -12.91 2.88 1.99
N PHE A 281 -11.74 2.32 1.68
CA PHE A 281 -10.53 3.12 1.57
C PHE A 281 -10.68 4.06 0.38
N SER A 282 -10.58 5.35 0.64
CA SER A 282 -11.00 6.39 -0.31
C SER A 282 -9.81 7.11 -0.94
N PRO A 283 -10.00 7.83 -2.06
CA PRO A 283 -8.92 8.59 -2.69
C PRO A 283 -8.18 9.55 -1.75
N LEU A 284 -8.88 10.15 -0.78
CA LEU A 284 -8.26 11.00 0.25
C LEU A 284 -7.41 10.21 1.25
N ASP A 285 -7.80 8.97 1.57
CA ASP A 285 -7.00 8.06 2.40
C ASP A 285 -5.73 7.63 1.65
N TYR A 286 -5.86 7.30 0.35
CA TYR A 286 -4.73 6.99 -0.54
C TYR A 286 -3.78 8.19 -0.72
N ALA A 287 -4.32 9.39 -0.92
CA ALA A 287 -3.52 10.60 -1.07
C ALA A 287 -2.65 10.88 0.17
N ALA A 288 -3.17 10.64 1.37
CA ALA A 288 -2.37 10.76 2.60
C ALA A 288 -1.29 9.69 2.73
N LEU A 289 -1.48 8.50 2.14
CA LEU A 289 -0.41 7.50 2.05
C LEU A 289 0.67 7.91 1.02
N ALA A 290 0.29 8.54 -0.08
CA ALA A 290 1.23 9.12 -1.04
C ALA A 290 2.06 10.25 -0.40
N ASP A 291 1.42 11.13 0.37
CA ASP A 291 2.09 12.25 1.05
C ASP A 291 3.12 11.80 2.11
N ILE A 292 2.96 10.62 2.72
CA ILE A 292 3.92 10.08 3.70
C ILE A 292 5.02 9.18 3.10
N GLY A 293 5.08 9.07 1.77
CA GLY A 293 6.16 8.43 1.03
C GLY A 293 5.74 7.35 0.03
N TRP A 294 4.65 6.63 0.28
CA TRP A 294 4.28 5.44 -0.52
C TRP A 294 4.04 5.79 -1.99
N GLN A 295 4.56 4.99 -2.92
CA GLN A 295 4.34 5.19 -4.35
C GLN A 295 2.99 4.59 -4.78
N VAL A 296 1.91 5.25 -4.35
CA VAL A 296 0.51 4.94 -4.65
C VAL A 296 0.20 5.17 -6.14
N PRO A 297 -0.41 4.19 -6.85
CA PRO A 297 -0.89 4.36 -8.22
C PRO A 297 -1.84 5.57 -8.39
N PRO A 298 -1.68 6.41 -9.44
CA PRO A 298 -2.52 7.58 -9.67
C PRO A 298 -4.02 7.29 -9.80
N GLU A 299 -4.38 6.08 -10.25
CA GLU A 299 -5.74 5.60 -10.43
C GLU A 299 -6.51 5.60 -9.09
N LEU A 300 -5.81 5.29 -7.98
CA LEU A 300 -6.35 5.30 -6.63
C LEU A 300 -6.60 6.71 -6.07
N LEU A 301 -6.12 7.76 -6.75
CA LEU A 301 -6.39 9.15 -6.44
C LEU A 301 -7.57 9.72 -7.26
N GLY A 302 -8.10 8.94 -8.22
CA GLY A 302 -9.23 9.30 -9.07
C GLY A 302 -10.60 8.98 -8.45
N LEU A 303 -11.65 8.95 -9.28
CA LEU A 303 -12.93 8.34 -8.90
C LEU A 303 -12.76 6.82 -9.00
N PRO A 304 -12.86 6.04 -7.91
CA PRO A 304 -12.60 4.60 -7.98
C PRO A 304 -13.58 3.90 -8.93
N ALA A 305 -13.07 2.95 -9.71
CA ALA A 305 -13.80 2.19 -10.73
C ALA A 305 -14.38 3.01 -11.91
N ASP A 306 -14.04 4.29 -12.09
CA ASP A 306 -14.23 5.01 -13.37
C ASP A 306 -13.08 4.65 -14.32
N PHE A 307 -13.27 3.58 -15.11
CA PHE A 307 -12.24 3.09 -16.02
C PHE A 307 -12.21 3.84 -17.36
N ASN A 308 -13.32 4.51 -17.69
CA ASN A 308 -13.50 5.16 -18.97
C ASN A 308 -13.10 6.66 -18.93
N GLY A 309 -13.06 7.24 -17.73
CA GLY A 309 -12.58 8.60 -17.45
C GLY A 309 -13.64 9.69 -17.64
N ASP A 310 -14.93 9.35 -17.63
CA ASP A 310 -16.03 10.31 -17.80
C ASP A 310 -16.61 10.86 -16.48
N ALA A 311 -15.97 10.54 -15.35
CA ALA A 311 -16.36 10.90 -13.99
C ALA A 311 -17.70 10.33 -13.53
N VAL A 312 -18.14 9.21 -14.12
CA VAL A 312 -19.28 8.42 -13.68
C VAL A 312 -18.85 6.95 -13.55
N VAL A 313 -19.39 6.23 -12.57
CA VAL A 313 -19.22 4.77 -12.48
C VAL A 313 -20.54 4.12 -12.87
N ASP A 314 -20.65 3.58 -14.08
CA ASP A 314 -21.89 2.97 -14.56
C ASP A 314 -21.74 1.59 -15.25
N GLY A 315 -22.72 1.22 -16.08
CA GLY A 315 -22.70 -0.03 -16.84
C GLY A 315 -21.57 -0.10 -17.87
N ALA A 316 -20.99 1.03 -18.30
CA ALA A 316 -19.81 1.09 -19.15
C ALA A 316 -18.59 0.52 -18.41
N ASP A 317 -18.35 0.98 -17.17
CA ASP A 317 -17.22 0.55 -16.34
C ASP A 317 -17.37 -0.90 -15.88
N PHE A 318 -18.59 -1.30 -15.50
CA PHE A 318 -18.90 -2.71 -15.24
C PHE A 318 -18.60 -3.60 -16.47
N LEU A 319 -18.88 -3.13 -17.69
CA LEU A 319 -18.53 -3.85 -18.91
C LEU A 319 -17.03 -3.82 -19.23
N ILE A 320 -16.28 -2.83 -18.75
CA ILE A 320 -14.82 -2.81 -18.85
C ILE A 320 -14.23 -3.87 -17.93
N TRP A 321 -14.56 -3.86 -16.63
CA TRP A 321 -14.16 -4.89 -15.67
C TRP A 321 -14.55 -6.30 -16.14
N GLN A 322 -15.80 -6.52 -16.54
CA GLN A 322 -16.28 -7.84 -16.98
C GLN A 322 -15.50 -8.39 -18.20
N ARG A 323 -14.98 -7.52 -19.07
CA ARG A 323 -14.13 -7.92 -20.21
C ARG A 323 -12.68 -8.13 -19.81
N GLY A 324 -12.21 -7.43 -18.78
CA GLY A 324 -10.85 -7.53 -18.25
C GLY A 324 -10.65 -8.73 -17.32
N TYR A 325 -11.71 -9.25 -16.69
CA TYR A 325 -11.65 -10.28 -15.64
C TYR A 325 -10.76 -11.49 -15.98
N GLY A 326 -9.85 -11.81 -15.06
CA GLY A 326 -8.77 -12.79 -15.23
C GLY A 326 -7.56 -12.28 -16.02
N GLY A 327 -7.56 -11.00 -16.37
CA GLY A 327 -6.46 -10.29 -17.05
C GLY A 327 -5.33 -9.90 -16.11
N PHE A 328 -4.21 -9.51 -16.70
CA PHE A 328 -3.01 -9.06 -15.99
C PHE A 328 -2.22 -8.04 -16.82
N GLY A 329 -1.55 -7.10 -16.15
CA GLY A 329 -0.51 -6.26 -16.73
C GLY A 329 -1.05 -5.07 -17.53
N GLY A 330 -1.96 -4.30 -16.92
CA GLY A 330 -2.61 -3.15 -17.56
C GLY A 330 -3.81 -3.50 -18.44
N THR A 331 -4.44 -4.67 -18.21
CA THR A 331 -5.77 -4.95 -18.75
C THR A 331 -6.78 -3.96 -18.13
N PRO A 332 -7.61 -3.27 -18.93
CA PRO A 332 -8.64 -2.39 -18.38
C PRO A 332 -9.61 -3.14 -17.47
N GLY A 333 -9.97 -2.54 -16.33
CA GLY A 333 -10.82 -3.17 -15.31
C GLY A 333 -10.16 -3.34 -13.93
N ASP A 334 -8.87 -3.04 -13.82
CA ASP A 334 -8.09 -2.99 -12.58
C ASP A 334 -8.46 -1.70 -11.80
N ALA A 335 -9.26 -1.83 -10.74
CA ALA A 335 -9.79 -0.72 -9.93
C ALA A 335 -9.00 -0.51 -8.63
N ASN A 336 -8.30 -1.53 -8.14
CA ASN A 336 -7.37 -1.35 -7.02
C ASN A 336 -5.94 -1.04 -7.48
N GLY A 337 -5.59 -1.18 -8.75
CA GLY A 337 -4.26 -0.92 -9.29
C GLY A 337 -3.23 -2.03 -9.01
N ASP A 338 -3.63 -3.25 -8.62
CA ASP A 338 -2.69 -4.33 -8.30
C ASP A 338 -2.16 -5.10 -9.52
N LEU A 339 -2.48 -4.64 -10.73
CA LEU A 339 -2.15 -5.20 -12.04
C LEU A 339 -2.89 -6.47 -12.41
N PHE A 340 -3.79 -6.99 -11.57
CA PHE A 340 -4.74 -8.04 -11.89
C PHE A 340 -6.15 -7.44 -12.11
N VAL A 341 -7.03 -8.20 -12.76
CA VAL A 341 -8.45 -7.83 -12.84
C VAL A 341 -9.26 -9.00 -12.28
N ASP A 342 -9.80 -8.87 -11.07
CA ASP A 342 -10.47 -9.96 -10.36
C ASP A 342 -11.70 -9.53 -9.54
N ASP A 343 -12.05 -10.33 -8.53
CA ASP A 343 -13.23 -10.15 -7.68
C ASP A 343 -13.17 -8.88 -6.81
N LEU A 344 -11.97 -8.39 -6.44
CA LEU A 344 -11.82 -7.13 -5.69
C LEU A 344 -12.22 -5.93 -6.56
N ASP A 345 -11.85 -5.92 -7.83
CA ASP A 345 -12.23 -4.84 -8.74
C ASP A 345 -13.73 -4.83 -9.01
N GLY A 346 -14.32 -6.01 -9.23
CA GLY A 346 -15.76 -6.16 -9.40
C GLY A 346 -16.55 -5.74 -8.16
N TRP A 347 -15.98 -5.98 -6.97
CA TRP A 347 -16.50 -5.49 -5.71
C TRP A 347 -16.42 -3.95 -5.62
N LEU A 348 -15.28 -3.34 -5.98
CA LEU A 348 -15.15 -1.88 -6.03
C LEU A 348 -16.16 -1.26 -7.01
N VAL A 349 -16.26 -1.78 -8.24
CA VAL A 349 -17.29 -1.35 -9.22
C VAL A 349 -18.69 -1.43 -8.60
N THR A 350 -19.01 -2.52 -7.91
CA THR A 350 -20.35 -2.72 -7.31
C THR A 350 -20.65 -1.71 -6.20
N ASN A 351 -19.65 -1.35 -5.37
CA ASN A 351 -19.83 -0.37 -4.30
C ASN A 351 -19.86 1.07 -4.81
N TYR A 352 -19.15 1.37 -5.90
CA TYR A 352 -19.11 2.70 -6.50
C TYR A 352 -20.18 2.92 -7.58
N LEU A 353 -20.92 1.89 -8.02
CA LEU A 353 -21.93 2.00 -9.08
C LEU A 353 -22.97 3.11 -8.82
N GLY A 354 -23.12 4.02 -9.78
CA GLY A 354 -23.96 5.21 -9.67
C GLY A 354 -23.28 6.41 -8.98
N SER A 355 -22.02 6.26 -8.54
CA SER A 355 -21.18 7.39 -8.13
C SER A 355 -20.91 8.32 -9.29
N GLN A 356 -20.84 9.60 -8.99
CA GLN A 356 -20.48 10.65 -9.93
C GLN A 356 -19.45 11.53 -9.26
N GLY A 357 -18.33 11.74 -9.95
CA GLY A 357 -17.25 12.60 -9.55
C GLY A 357 -17.31 13.96 -10.23
N PHE A 358 -16.19 14.66 -10.17
CA PHE A 358 -15.92 15.80 -11.04
C PHE A 358 -14.50 15.64 -11.57
N ILE A 359 -14.30 15.93 -12.86
CA ILE A 359 -12.96 15.93 -13.45
C ILE A 359 -12.12 17.03 -12.81
N LEU A 360 -11.00 16.64 -12.19
CA LEU A 360 -10.02 17.52 -11.55
C LEU A 360 -9.10 18.22 -12.59
N GLU A 361 -9.66 18.75 -13.68
CA GLU A 361 -8.89 19.43 -14.76
C GLU A 361 -8.16 20.72 -14.29
N ALA A 362 -8.28 21.11 -13.02
CA ALA A 362 -7.72 22.33 -12.46
C ALA A 362 -6.30 22.20 -11.85
N LEU A 363 -5.77 20.98 -11.63
CA LEU A 363 -4.48 20.78 -10.93
C LEU A 363 -3.31 20.41 -11.82
N ALA A 364 -3.55 19.99 -13.07
CA ALA A 364 -2.49 19.71 -14.06
C ALA A 364 -1.63 20.95 -14.43
N ALA A 365 -2.03 22.15 -14.00
CA ALA A 365 -1.24 23.38 -14.15
C ALA A 365 -0.18 23.60 -13.05
N ALA A 366 -0.23 22.85 -11.95
CA ALA A 366 0.74 22.93 -10.85
C ALA A 366 2.00 22.09 -11.12
N GLY A 367 2.60 22.27 -12.31
CA GLY A 367 3.89 21.68 -12.64
C GLY A 367 4.99 22.25 -11.74
N VAL A 368 5.30 21.56 -10.64
CA VAL A 368 6.49 21.85 -9.83
C VAL A 368 7.69 21.63 -10.74
N ALA A 369 8.36 22.72 -11.12
CA ALA A 369 9.59 22.65 -11.87
C ALA A 369 10.66 21.99 -11.01
N ILE A 370 10.89 20.69 -11.21
CA ILE A 370 11.96 19.93 -10.55
C ILE A 370 13.29 20.63 -10.89
N PRO A 371 14.01 21.19 -9.90
CA PRO A 371 15.27 21.87 -10.19
C PRO A 371 16.36 20.82 -10.41
N GLU A 372 16.57 20.38 -11.65
CA GLU A 372 17.65 19.42 -11.95
C GLU A 372 19.03 20.09 -11.75
N PRO A 373 19.86 19.62 -10.79
CA PRO A 373 21.20 20.17 -10.59
C PRO A 373 22.16 19.82 -11.76
N ALA A 374 21.81 18.83 -12.59
CA ALA A 374 22.64 18.35 -13.69
C ALA A 374 22.70 19.31 -14.90
N ALA A 375 21.59 19.98 -15.24
CA ALA A 375 21.52 20.88 -16.40
C ALA A 375 22.48 22.08 -16.26
N ALA A 376 22.57 22.66 -15.06
CA ALA A 376 23.51 23.75 -14.77
C ALA A 376 24.97 23.29 -14.82
N ALA A 377 25.27 22.08 -14.33
CA ALA A 377 26.62 21.50 -14.39
C ALA A 377 27.08 21.21 -15.83
N LEU A 378 26.18 20.72 -16.69
CA LEU A 378 26.44 20.49 -18.12
C LEU A 378 26.58 21.81 -18.90
N ALA A 379 25.80 22.84 -18.58
CA ALA A 379 25.95 24.17 -19.18
C ALA A 379 27.29 24.82 -18.81
N LEU A 380 27.72 24.74 -17.55
CA LEU A 380 28.99 25.29 -17.08
C LEU A 380 30.21 24.55 -17.66
N THR A 381 30.16 23.21 -17.76
CA THR A 381 31.24 22.43 -18.39
C THR A 381 31.32 22.68 -19.90
N GLY A 382 30.18 22.80 -20.60
CA GLY A 382 30.13 23.19 -22.01
C GLY A 382 30.73 24.59 -22.26
N ALA A 383 30.40 25.57 -21.42
CA ALA A 383 30.95 26.93 -21.51
C ALA A 383 32.47 26.97 -21.29
N LEU A 384 33.00 26.18 -20.34
CA LEU A 384 34.43 26.08 -20.07
C LEU A 384 35.21 25.47 -21.24
N VAL A 385 34.70 24.43 -21.89
CA VAL A 385 35.34 23.80 -23.06
C VAL A 385 35.41 24.79 -24.24
N LEU A 386 34.34 25.56 -24.48
CA LEU A 386 34.32 26.59 -25.52
C LEU A 386 35.28 27.76 -25.22
N ALA A 387 35.37 28.20 -23.96
CA ALA A 387 36.27 29.29 -23.55
C ALA A 387 37.77 28.93 -23.71
N VAL A 388 38.13 27.66 -23.50
CA VAL A 388 39.51 27.16 -23.71
C VAL A 388 39.84 27.02 -25.19
N GLY A 389 38.88 26.63 -26.04
CA GLY A 389 39.07 26.46 -27.49
C GLY A 389 39.39 27.75 -28.26
N VAL A 390 38.86 28.90 -27.81
CA VAL A 390 38.99 30.18 -28.55
C VAL A 390 40.33 30.91 -28.29
N ARG A 391 41.07 30.57 -27.23
CA ARG A 391 42.24 31.35 -26.75
C ARG A 391 43.62 30.96 -27.32
N ARG A 392 43.69 30.37 -28.52
CA ARG A 392 44.97 30.10 -29.23
C ARG A 392 45.05 30.76 -30.61
N ARG A 393 45.30 32.07 -30.64
CA ARG A 393 46.02 32.82 -31.70
C ARG A 393 46.18 34.29 -31.29
N HIS A 394 47.35 34.67 -30.76
CA HIS A 394 48.19 35.80 -31.21
C HIS A 394 49.35 36.10 -30.24
N HIS A 395 50.53 36.31 -30.82
CA HIS A 395 51.74 36.95 -30.28
C HIS A 395 51.47 38.41 -29.81
N SER A 396 52.30 39.13 -29.03
CA SER A 396 53.52 38.86 -28.22
C SER A 396 53.93 40.18 -27.49
N ILE A 397 54.95 40.13 -26.62
CA ILE A 397 55.76 41.26 -26.07
C ILE A 397 55.06 42.27 -25.12
N MET A 398 55.42 42.25 -23.83
CA MET A 398 56.30 43.26 -23.18
C MET A 398 56.53 42.98 -21.69
N ASN A 399 57.76 43.26 -21.24
CA ASN A 399 58.13 43.30 -19.82
C ASN A 399 57.60 44.59 -19.18
N GLU A 400 57.24 44.55 -17.89
CA GLU A 400 57.94 45.40 -16.92
C GLU A 400 57.83 44.88 -15.48
N VAL A 401 58.81 45.26 -14.67
CA VAL A 401 58.94 44.91 -13.25
C VAL A 401 58.60 46.13 -12.42
N THR A 402 57.78 45.98 -11.37
CA THR A 402 57.91 46.85 -10.20
C THR A 402 57.59 46.09 -8.92
N ILE A 403 58.51 46.17 -7.97
CA ILE A 403 58.40 45.67 -6.61
C ILE A 403 57.94 46.85 -5.74
N ASN A 404 57.01 46.66 -4.80
CA ASN A 404 57.19 47.19 -3.44
C ASN A 404 56.19 46.64 -2.42
N SER A 405 56.67 46.59 -1.17
CA SER A 405 56.07 45.93 -0.02
C SER A 405 55.44 46.94 0.95
N CYS A 406 54.54 46.45 1.81
CA CYS A 406 54.32 46.94 3.19
C CYS A 406 53.79 48.40 3.38
N SER A 407 52.95 48.74 4.36
CA SER A 407 52.53 48.03 5.57
C SER A 407 51.43 48.81 6.34
N HIS A 408 51.02 48.23 7.47
CA HIS A 408 50.41 48.86 8.66
C HIS A 408 48.88 49.03 8.72
N ALA A 409 48.42 49.01 9.97
CA ALA A 409 47.07 48.69 10.39
C ALA A 409 46.66 49.50 11.63
N LYS A 410 45.40 49.28 12.05
CA LYS A 410 44.69 49.83 13.24
C LYS A 410 44.23 51.28 13.13
N LEU A 411 42.94 51.48 13.40
CA LEU A 411 42.50 51.85 14.74
C LEU A 411 41.05 51.40 15.00
N LYS A 412 40.82 50.99 16.24
CA LYS A 412 39.57 50.66 16.96
C LYS A 412 38.31 50.36 16.15
#